data_AF-A0A8J0UAA9-F1
#
_entry.id   AF-A0A8J0UAA9-F1
#
_cell.length_a   1.000
_cell.length_b   1.000
_cell.length_c   1.000
_cell.angle_alpha   90.00
_cell.angle_beta   90.00
_cell.angle_gamma   90.00
#
_symmetry.space_group_name_H-M   'P 1'
#
loop_
_entity.id
_entity.type
_entity.pdbx_description
1 polymer ?
#
loop_
_entity_poly.entity_id
_entity_poly.type
_entity_poly.pdbx_seq_one_letter_code
_entity_poly.pdbx_strand_id
1 'polypeptide(L)'
;MNITMSESTSSTERELLTMNPPVKQGQRLTRENIIEFLAERFNRLPENERKLFTYGSIYLGINSAFAGLIANSLFRRILHVSQAWFSSSLPMAVLPFLTSVAIYNATVTTPMLTGDLNCATCAVVRGGLIGTVAGGLYPILLALPVNGGLAARYQTTPLPEKGNILRFWTTVSQPVLKKMSFVLILQAMFGVYISSRHYTIYEQMLKLPPPGTDLEELPE
;
A
#
# COMPACT_ATOMS: atom_id res chain seq x y z
N MET A 1 -26.11 -52.20 -21.78
CA MET A 1 -26.35 -51.23 -20.69
C MET A 1 -25.49 -50.02 -20.98
N ASN A 2 -26.08 -48.95 -21.52
CA ASN A 2 -25.41 -47.66 -21.79
C ASN A 2 -25.46 -46.82 -20.52
N ILE A 3 -24.31 -46.32 -20.03
CA ILE A 3 -24.25 -45.07 -19.26
C ILE A 3 -22.96 -44.33 -19.66
N THR A 4 -23.18 -43.09 -20.06
CA THR A 4 -22.28 -42.03 -20.53
C THR A 4 -21.30 -41.56 -19.46
N MET A 5 -20.01 -41.46 -19.81
CA MET A 5 -18.98 -40.79 -19.00
C MET A 5 -18.12 -39.94 -19.95
N SER A 6 -18.67 -38.80 -20.40
CA SER A 6 -18.04 -37.91 -21.39
C SER A 6 -18.50 -36.46 -21.20
N GLU A 7 -18.50 -35.92 -19.98
CA GLU A 7 -19.03 -34.56 -19.77
C GLU A 7 -18.38 -33.71 -18.67
N SER A 8 -17.31 -34.16 -18.01
CA SER A 8 -16.66 -33.33 -16.96
C SER A 8 -15.36 -32.65 -17.38
N THR A 9 -14.68 -33.12 -18.43
CA THR A 9 -13.41 -32.54 -18.92
C THR A 9 -13.61 -31.40 -19.94
N SER A 10 -14.82 -31.25 -20.50
CA SER A 10 -15.11 -30.23 -21.51
C SER A 10 -15.44 -28.84 -20.92
N SER A 11 -15.82 -28.76 -19.65
CA SER A 11 -16.26 -27.49 -19.01
C SER A 11 -15.08 -26.59 -18.66
N THR A 12 -13.98 -27.16 -18.16
CA THR A 12 -12.81 -26.39 -17.71
C THR A 12 -11.96 -25.86 -18.87
N GLU A 13 -11.91 -26.60 -20.00
CA GLU A 13 -11.29 -26.08 -21.25
C GLU A 13 -12.13 -24.96 -21.89
N ARG A 14 -13.47 -25.03 -21.75
CA ARG A 14 -14.37 -23.96 -22.23
C ARG A 14 -14.24 -22.67 -21.43
N GLU A 15 -13.99 -22.73 -20.12
CA GLU A 15 -13.74 -21.54 -19.30
C GLU A 15 -12.38 -20.89 -19.55
N LEU A 16 -11.37 -21.66 -20.00
CA LEU A 16 -10.07 -21.09 -20.39
C LEU A 16 -10.11 -20.46 -21.79
N LEU A 17 -10.97 -20.97 -22.68
CA LEU A 17 -11.18 -20.43 -24.04
C LEU A 17 -12.08 -19.19 -24.10
N THR A 18 -12.87 -18.91 -23.07
CA THR A 18 -13.69 -17.70 -22.95
C THR A 18 -12.96 -16.54 -22.25
N MET A 19 -11.74 -16.74 -21.76
CA MET A 19 -10.80 -15.67 -21.36
C MET A 19 -10.15 -14.96 -22.55
N ASN A 20 -10.84 -14.86 -23.70
CA ASN A 20 -10.40 -13.92 -24.73
C ASN A 20 -10.91 -12.52 -24.34
N PRO A 21 -10.04 -11.55 -24.05
CA PRO A 21 -10.45 -10.16 -24.09
C PRO A 21 -11.03 -9.86 -25.49
N PRO A 22 -11.87 -8.82 -25.64
CA PRO A 22 -12.32 -8.33 -26.93
C PRO A 22 -11.15 -7.65 -27.64
N VAL A 23 -10.13 -8.43 -27.97
CA VAL A 23 -9.04 -8.04 -28.85
C VAL A 23 -9.49 -8.50 -30.22
N LYS A 24 -9.60 -7.55 -31.15
CA LYS A 24 -9.79 -7.85 -32.57
C LYS A 24 -8.82 -8.98 -32.95
N GLN A 25 -9.35 -10.12 -33.39
CA GLN A 25 -8.57 -11.30 -33.79
C GLN A 25 -7.45 -10.85 -34.75
N GLY A 26 -6.20 -10.81 -34.25
CA GLY A 26 -5.02 -10.40 -35.03
C GLY A 26 -4.03 -9.47 -34.33
N GLN A 27 -4.37 -8.83 -33.20
CA GLN A 27 -3.39 -8.02 -32.45
C GLN A 27 -2.49 -8.89 -31.56
N ARG A 28 -1.16 -8.77 -31.72
CA ARG A 28 -0.21 -9.32 -30.75
C ARG A 28 -0.56 -8.81 -29.35
N LEU A 29 -0.59 -9.70 -28.37
CA LEU A 29 -0.80 -9.36 -26.96
C LEU A 29 0.46 -8.63 -26.44
N THR A 30 0.55 -7.33 -26.69
CA THR A 30 1.63 -6.48 -26.19
C THR A 30 1.26 -5.97 -24.80
N ARG A 31 2.29 -5.68 -23.98
CA ARG A 31 2.10 -5.09 -22.65
C ARG A 31 1.29 -3.79 -22.70
N GLU A 32 1.47 -3.02 -23.77
CA GLU A 32 0.74 -1.77 -24.04
C GLU A 32 -0.75 -2.02 -24.20
N ASN A 33 -1.15 -3.03 -24.99
CA ASN A 33 -2.55 -3.39 -25.19
C ASN A 33 -3.21 -3.85 -23.88
N ILE A 34 -2.47 -4.54 -22.98
CA ILE A 34 -2.97 -4.95 -21.66
C ILE A 34 -3.21 -3.75 -20.77
N ILE A 35 -2.27 -2.79 -20.75
CA ILE A 35 -2.40 -1.56 -19.94
C ILE A 35 -3.59 -0.73 -20.44
N GLU A 36 -3.73 -0.55 -21.76
CA GLU A 36 -4.84 0.18 -22.35
C GLU A 36 -6.18 -0.50 -22.04
N PHE A 37 -6.25 -1.82 -22.17
CA PHE A 37 -7.43 -2.60 -21.81
C PHE A 37 -7.80 -2.43 -20.33
N LEU A 38 -6.85 -2.59 -19.41
CA LEU A 38 -7.08 -2.44 -17.97
C LEU A 38 -7.46 -1.00 -17.60
N ALA A 39 -6.90 0.01 -18.27
CA ALA A 39 -7.26 1.41 -18.07
C ALA A 39 -8.70 1.71 -18.52
N GLU A 40 -9.13 1.16 -19.65
CA GLU A 40 -10.52 1.28 -20.11
C GLU A 40 -11.50 0.62 -19.14
N ARG A 41 -11.15 -0.57 -18.61
CA ARG A 41 -11.94 -1.23 -17.56
C ARG A 41 -12.02 -0.38 -16.30
N PHE A 42 -10.90 0.18 -15.85
CA PHE A 42 -10.84 1.05 -14.68
C PHE A 42 -11.77 2.26 -14.79
N ASN A 43 -11.88 2.85 -15.98
CA ASN A 43 -12.76 4.00 -16.20
C ASN A 43 -14.25 3.63 -16.12
N ARG A 44 -14.60 2.38 -16.46
CA ARG A 44 -15.96 1.83 -16.40
C ARG A 44 -16.41 1.40 -15.01
N LEU A 45 -15.51 1.37 -14.04
CA LEU A 45 -15.87 1.03 -12.67
C LEU A 45 -16.84 2.07 -12.07
N PRO A 46 -17.71 1.63 -11.15
CA PRO A 46 -18.55 2.56 -10.41
C PRO A 46 -17.65 3.53 -9.62
N GLU A 47 -18.12 4.78 -9.51
CA GLU A 47 -17.30 5.91 -9.05
C GLU A 47 -16.75 5.69 -7.63
N ASN A 48 -17.50 4.99 -6.77
CA ASN A 48 -17.10 4.64 -5.41
C ASN A 48 -15.87 3.71 -5.39
N GLU A 49 -15.85 2.67 -6.22
CA GLU A 49 -14.73 1.73 -6.31
C GLU A 49 -13.51 2.41 -6.92
N ARG A 50 -13.70 3.20 -7.97
CA ARG A 50 -12.64 4.01 -8.58
C ARG A 50 -12.01 4.97 -7.57
N LYS A 51 -12.83 5.69 -6.79
CA LYS A 51 -12.35 6.57 -5.72
C LYS A 51 -11.59 5.78 -4.65
N LEU A 52 -12.10 4.64 -4.20
CA LEU A 52 -11.41 3.83 -3.18
C LEU A 52 -10.05 3.32 -3.68
N PHE A 53 -9.96 2.94 -4.95
CA PHE A 53 -8.71 2.53 -5.58
C PHE A 53 -7.70 3.69 -5.65
N THR A 54 -8.12 4.84 -6.18
CA THR A 54 -7.28 6.04 -6.33
C THR A 54 -6.83 6.64 -4.99
N TYR A 55 -7.73 6.75 -4.02
CA TYR A 55 -7.43 7.38 -2.72
C TYR A 55 -6.81 6.42 -1.70
N GLY A 56 -6.80 5.10 -1.96
CA GLY A 56 -6.27 4.12 -1.01
C GLY A 56 -4.82 4.39 -0.58
N SER A 57 -3.94 4.75 -1.53
CA SER A 57 -2.56 5.09 -1.23
C SER A 57 -2.44 6.38 -0.42
N ILE A 58 -3.32 7.37 -0.68
CA ILE A 58 -3.40 8.61 0.08
C ILE A 58 -3.81 8.33 1.53
N TYR A 59 -4.81 7.49 1.77
CA TYR A 59 -5.21 7.10 3.14
C TYR A 59 -4.06 6.41 3.88
N LEU A 60 -3.32 5.53 3.21
CA LEU A 60 -2.13 4.90 3.80
C LEU A 60 -1.04 5.94 4.10
N GLY A 61 -0.83 6.90 3.20
CA GLY A 61 0.07 8.03 3.41
C GLY A 61 -0.31 8.87 4.62
N ILE A 62 -1.59 9.20 4.79
CA ILE A 62 -2.09 10.00 5.93
C ILE A 62 -1.81 9.26 7.24
N ASN A 63 -2.09 7.96 7.31
CA ASN A 63 -1.77 7.15 8.49
C ASN A 63 -0.27 7.17 8.80
N SER A 64 0.56 7.11 7.76
CA SER A 64 2.02 7.18 7.86
C SER A 64 2.51 8.53 8.38
N ALA A 65 1.86 9.63 7.97
CA ALA A 65 2.11 10.97 8.52
C ALA A 65 1.82 11.02 10.02
N PHE A 66 0.68 10.46 10.45
CA PHE A 66 0.33 10.39 11.87
C PHE A 66 1.34 9.53 12.66
N ALA A 67 1.75 8.39 12.13
CA ALA A 67 2.78 7.57 12.75
C ALA A 67 4.10 8.34 12.94
N GLY A 68 4.50 9.14 11.95
CA GLY A 68 5.66 10.02 12.04
C GLY A 68 5.51 11.12 13.10
N LEU A 69 4.35 11.75 13.20
CA LEU A 69 4.07 12.74 14.24
C LEU A 69 4.06 12.14 15.64
N ILE A 70 3.50 10.94 15.81
CA ILE A 70 3.49 10.22 17.09
C ILE A 70 4.92 9.84 17.47
N ALA A 71 5.70 9.28 16.54
CA ALA A 71 7.10 8.95 16.77
C ALA A 71 7.90 10.20 17.18
N ASN A 72 7.70 11.32 16.47
CA ASN A 72 8.34 12.59 16.78
C ASN A 72 8.01 13.06 18.21
N SER A 73 6.73 13.04 18.59
CA SER A 73 6.29 13.44 19.92
C SER A 73 6.92 12.59 21.03
N LEU A 74 7.02 11.27 20.82
CA LEU A 74 7.65 10.36 21.78
C LEU A 74 9.15 10.64 21.94
N PHE A 75 9.89 10.82 20.85
CA PHE A 75 11.32 11.14 20.92
C PHE A 75 11.58 12.52 21.52
N ARG A 76 10.78 13.53 21.17
CA ARG A 76 10.88 14.87 21.77
C ARG A 76 10.70 14.84 23.29
N ARG A 77 9.77 14.03 23.78
CA ARG A 77 9.53 13.86 25.22
C ARG A 77 10.69 13.18 25.94
N ILE A 78 11.37 12.23 25.29
CA ILE A 78 12.52 11.52 25.89
C ILE A 78 13.78 12.40 25.88
N LEU A 79 14.01 13.16 24.80
CA LEU A 79 15.19 14.02 24.62
C LEU A 79 14.98 15.47 25.11
N HIS A 80 13.86 15.72 25.81
CA HIS A 80 13.49 17.03 26.37
C HIS A 80 13.57 18.19 25.36
N VAL A 81 13.18 17.95 24.10
CA VAL A 81 13.21 18.97 23.04
C VAL A 81 11.86 19.70 22.97
N SER A 82 11.80 20.95 23.42
CA SER A 82 10.60 21.80 23.33
C SER A 82 10.61 22.77 22.14
N GLN A 83 11.79 23.00 21.56
CA GLN A 83 12.06 23.95 20.50
C GLN A 83 11.75 23.35 19.13
N ALA A 84 11.59 24.20 18.11
CA ALA A 84 11.42 23.77 16.71
C ALA A 84 10.31 22.71 16.49
N TRP A 85 9.16 22.88 17.16
CA TRP A 85 8.01 21.98 17.01
C TRP A 85 7.55 21.88 15.55
N PHE A 86 7.41 23.01 14.85
CA PHE A 86 7.02 23.03 13.45
C PHE A 86 8.09 22.44 12.51
N SER A 87 9.35 22.87 12.68
CA SER A 87 10.46 22.44 11.82
C SER A 87 10.80 20.95 11.93
N SER A 88 10.50 20.29 13.05
CA SER A 88 10.61 18.83 13.17
C SER A 88 9.32 18.11 12.76
N SER A 89 8.14 18.65 13.06
CA SER A 89 6.87 17.95 12.79
C SER A 89 6.54 17.90 11.29
N LEU A 90 6.87 18.96 10.54
CA LEU A 90 6.61 19.02 9.10
C LEU A 90 7.34 17.90 8.32
N PRO A 91 8.67 17.72 8.41
CA PRO A 91 9.34 16.63 7.72
C PRO A 91 8.90 15.25 8.25
N MET A 92 8.55 15.13 9.53
CA MET A 92 8.04 13.88 10.10
C MET A 92 6.63 13.52 9.62
N ALA A 93 5.84 14.48 9.15
CA ALA A 93 4.54 14.20 8.53
C ALA A 93 4.69 13.99 7.01
N VAL A 94 5.36 14.92 6.33
CA VAL A 94 5.42 14.98 4.87
C VAL A 94 6.27 13.86 4.28
N LEU A 95 7.43 13.56 4.87
CA LEU A 95 8.30 12.51 4.30
C LEU A 95 7.64 11.13 4.41
N PRO A 96 7.15 10.66 5.57
CA PRO A 96 6.46 9.38 5.65
C PRO A 96 5.19 9.30 4.79
N PHE A 97 4.45 10.41 4.66
CA PHE A 97 3.30 10.52 3.76
C PHE A 97 3.72 10.23 2.31
N LEU A 98 4.64 11.04 1.77
CA LEU A 98 5.06 10.94 0.38
C LEU A 98 5.74 9.60 0.09
N THR A 99 6.61 9.14 0.98
CA THR A 99 7.30 7.86 0.86
C THR A 99 6.29 6.70 0.79
N SER A 100 5.28 6.68 1.66
CA SER A 100 4.30 5.60 1.67
C SER A 100 3.40 5.62 0.44
N VAL A 101 2.95 6.81 -0.01
CA VAL A 101 2.17 6.95 -1.26
C VAL A 101 3.00 6.47 -2.46
N ALA A 102 4.25 6.93 -2.58
CA ALA A 102 5.12 6.59 -3.70
C ALA A 102 5.43 5.10 -3.75
N ILE A 103 5.83 4.51 -2.62
CA ILE A 103 6.15 3.07 -2.55
C ILE A 103 4.90 2.23 -2.82
N TYR A 104 3.75 2.58 -2.24
CA TYR A 104 2.51 1.84 -2.47
C TYR A 104 2.09 1.87 -3.93
N ASN A 105 2.12 3.05 -4.56
CA ASN A 105 1.79 3.18 -5.97
C ASN A 105 2.76 2.34 -6.83
N ALA A 106 4.07 2.44 -6.60
CA ALA A 106 5.08 1.75 -7.39
C ALA A 106 5.05 0.22 -7.26
N THR A 107 4.63 -0.32 -6.10
CA THR A 107 4.77 -1.75 -5.80
C THR A 107 3.45 -2.52 -5.70
N VAL A 108 2.33 -1.81 -5.59
CA VAL A 108 0.97 -2.39 -5.52
C VAL A 108 0.10 -1.86 -6.66
N THR A 109 -0.18 -0.56 -6.68
CA THR A 109 -1.18 0.02 -7.62
C THR A 109 -0.75 -0.09 -9.09
N THR A 110 0.44 0.35 -9.45
CA THR A 110 0.96 0.28 -10.82
C THR A 110 1.07 -1.16 -11.31
N PRO A 111 1.70 -2.12 -10.59
CA PRO A 111 1.81 -3.48 -11.10
C PRO A 111 0.45 -4.20 -11.20
N MET A 112 -0.55 -3.84 -10.40
CA MET A 112 -1.94 -4.29 -10.61
C MET A 112 -2.53 -3.75 -11.92
N LEU A 113 -2.43 -2.44 -12.17
CA LEU A 113 -2.96 -1.81 -13.40
C LEU A 113 -2.20 -2.21 -14.67
N THR A 114 -0.97 -2.72 -14.55
CA THR A 114 -0.21 -3.25 -15.70
C THR A 114 -0.36 -4.76 -15.89
N GLY A 115 -1.13 -5.45 -15.04
CA GLY A 115 -1.34 -6.90 -15.11
C GLY A 115 -0.13 -7.74 -14.67
N ASP A 116 0.82 -7.15 -13.95
CA ASP A 116 2.03 -7.83 -13.43
C ASP A 116 1.79 -8.43 -12.02
N LEU A 117 0.76 -7.94 -11.31
CA LEU A 117 0.39 -8.41 -9.98
C LEU A 117 -1.02 -9.02 -9.95
N ASN A 118 -1.13 -10.30 -10.30
CA ASN A 118 -2.40 -11.04 -10.38
C ASN A 118 -2.66 -12.00 -9.21
N CYS A 119 -1.89 -11.90 -8.12
CA CYS A 119 -2.03 -12.79 -6.96
C CYS A 119 -2.51 -12.05 -5.70
N ALA A 120 -3.63 -12.52 -5.13
CA ALA A 120 -4.24 -11.99 -3.91
C ALA A 120 -3.23 -11.91 -2.75
N THR A 121 -2.53 -13.02 -2.49
CA THR A 121 -1.55 -13.10 -1.40
C THR A 121 -0.39 -12.14 -1.61
N CYS A 122 0.08 -11.95 -2.84
CA CYS A 122 1.16 -11.01 -3.13
C CYS A 122 0.74 -9.58 -2.87
N ALA A 123 -0.47 -9.20 -3.30
CA ALA A 123 -1.01 -7.86 -3.05
C ALA A 123 -1.14 -7.60 -1.54
N VAL A 124 -1.72 -8.55 -0.80
CA VAL A 124 -1.90 -8.45 0.66
C VAL A 124 -0.57 -8.36 1.40
N VAL A 125 0.38 -9.24 1.08
CA VAL A 125 1.71 -9.26 1.72
C VAL A 125 2.48 -7.98 1.41
N ARG A 126 2.46 -7.51 0.16
CA ARG A 126 3.09 -6.23 -0.21
C ARG A 126 2.44 -5.06 0.53
N GLY A 127 1.12 -4.98 0.54
CA GLY A 127 0.38 -3.92 1.24
C GLY A 127 0.69 -3.87 2.73
N GLY A 128 0.67 -5.03 3.41
CA GLY A 128 1.04 -5.15 4.82
C GLY A 128 2.49 -4.74 5.07
N LEU A 129 3.43 -5.22 4.26
CA LEU A 129 4.85 -4.89 4.37
C LEU A 129 5.11 -3.40 4.21
N ILE A 130 4.46 -2.75 3.23
CA ILE A 130 4.58 -1.32 2.98
C ILE A 130 4.00 -0.53 4.15
N GLY A 131 2.82 -0.92 4.65
CA GLY A 131 2.23 -0.30 5.83
C GLY A 131 3.17 -0.36 7.04
N THR A 132 3.71 -1.53 7.36
CA THR A 132 4.61 -1.69 8.50
C THR A 132 5.96 -1.00 8.30
N VAL A 133 6.59 -1.15 7.13
CA VAL A 133 7.95 -0.65 6.88
C VAL A 133 7.94 0.82 6.52
N ALA A 134 7.26 1.21 5.45
CA ALA A 134 7.21 2.60 4.99
C ALA A 134 6.32 3.47 5.88
N GLY A 135 5.18 2.92 6.34
CA GLY A 135 4.22 3.66 7.16
C GLY A 135 4.49 3.63 8.67
N GLY A 136 5.31 2.70 9.14
CA GLY A 136 5.55 2.48 10.57
C GLY A 136 7.01 2.60 10.98
N LEU A 137 7.87 1.71 10.49
CA LEU A 137 9.27 1.62 10.88
C LEU A 137 10.09 2.80 10.38
N TYR A 138 9.89 3.21 9.13
CA TYR A 138 10.56 4.36 8.53
C TYR A 138 10.37 5.65 9.34
N PRO A 139 9.14 6.07 9.73
CA PRO A 139 8.97 7.25 10.58
C PRO A 139 9.70 7.15 11.94
N ILE A 140 9.80 5.97 12.55
CA ILE A 140 10.54 5.77 13.80
C ILE A 140 12.04 5.98 13.58
N LEU A 141 12.59 5.39 12.52
CA LEU A 141 14.00 5.53 12.15
C LEU A 141 14.34 6.96 11.75
N LEU A 142 13.41 7.67 11.10
CA LEU A 142 13.58 9.07 10.69
C LEU A 142 13.52 10.03 11.88
N ALA A 143 12.68 9.75 12.89
CA ALA A 143 12.54 10.58 14.07
C ALA A 143 13.78 10.56 14.98
N LEU A 144 14.56 9.47 14.97
CA LEU A 144 15.81 9.31 15.73
C LEU A 144 16.86 10.39 15.41
N PRO A 145 17.39 10.49 14.17
CA PRO A 145 18.41 11.46 13.82
C PRO A 145 17.88 12.90 13.88
N VAL A 146 16.61 13.14 13.55
CA VAL A 146 16.03 14.49 13.64
C VAL A 146 16.00 14.97 15.09
N ASN A 147 15.42 14.18 16.01
CA ASN A 147 15.36 14.60 17.40
C ASN A 147 16.73 14.59 18.08
N GLY A 148 17.63 13.68 17.68
CA GLY A 148 19.02 13.69 18.09
C GLY A 148 19.78 14.95 17.70
N GLY A 149 19.65 15.36 16.44
CA GLY A 149 20.27 16.58 15.93
C GLY A 149 19.73 17.83 16.63
N LEU A 150 18.42 17.88 16.90
CA LEU A 150 17.83 18.96 17.70
C LEU A 150 18.38 18.97 19.13
N ALA A 151 18.47 17.81 19.78
CA ALA A 151 19.00 17.70 21.13
C ALA A 151 20.47 18.16 21.21
N ALA A 152 21.27 17.84 20.20
CA ALA A 152 22.66 18.30 20.09
C ALA A 152 22.74 19.81 19.88
N ARG A 153 21.89 20.36 18.99
CA ARG A 153 21.88 21.78 18.65
C ARG A 153 21.43 22.67 19.81
N TYR A 154 20.42 22.24 20.56
CA TYR A 154 19.86 23.00 21.67
C TYR A 154 20.40 22.56 23.04
N GLN A 155 21.35 21.63 23.07
CA GLN A 155 21.97 21.09 24.30
C GLN A 155 20.95 20.62 25.35
N THR A 156 19.82 20.05 24.90
CA THR A 156 18.69 19.68 25.78
C THR A 156 18.95 18.39 26.56
N THR A 157 19.89 17.56 26.11
CA THR A 157 20.26 16.29 26.76
C THR A 157 21.74 16.01 26.52
N PRO A 158 22.50 15.57 27.53
CA PRO A 158 23.90 15.19 27.35
C PRO A 158 23.98 13.97 26.43
N LEU A 159 24.57 14.16 25.25
CA LEU A 159 24.82 13.10 24.29
C LEU A 159 26.08 12.31 24.70
N PRO A 160 26.09 10.99 24.49
CA PRO A 160 27.21 10.14 24.89
C PRO A 160 28.50 10.48 24.14
N GLU A 161 29.63 10.54 24.86
CA GLU A 161 30.96 10.59 24.27
C GLU A 161 31.36 9.25 23.62
N LYS A 162 32.38 9.31 22.75
CA LYS A 162 32.83 8.24 21.85
C LYS A 162 33.08 6.93 22.61
N GLY A 163 32.11 6.02 22.59
CA GLY A 163 32.21 4.69 23.22
C GLY A 163 30.86 4.06 23.57
N ASN A 164 29.82 4.86 23.87
CA ASN A 164 28.52 4.33 24.35
C ASN A 164 27.29 4.78 23.53
N ILE A 165 27.52 5.24 22.29
CA ILE A 165 26.48 5.78 21.39
C ILE A 165 25.38 4.76 21.06
N LEU A 166 25.76 3.53 20.69
CA LEU A 166 24.78 2.49 20.34
C LEU A 166 23.89 2.16 21.54
N ARG A 167 24.48 2.00 22.73
CA ARG A 167 23.74 1.72 23.96
C ARG A 167 22.75 2.84 24.26
N PHE A 168 23.17 4.09 24.20
CA PHE A 168 22.30 5.25 24.39
C PHE A 168 21.11 5.24 23.43
N TRP A 169 21.35 5.08 22.13
CA TRP A 169 20.27 5.03 21.14
C TRP A 169 19.33 3.84 21.34
N THR A 170 19.86 2.66 21.69
CA THR A 170 19.00 1.52 22.03
C THR A 170 18.12 1.79 23.25
N THR A 171 18.66 2.40 24.30
CA THR A 171 17.89 2.75 25.52
C THR A 171 16.84 3.82 25.24
N VAL A 172 17.14 4.82 24.41
CA VAL A 172 16.19 5.87 24.00
C VAL A 172 15.10 5.31 23.09
N SER A 173 15.44 4.43 22.16
CA SER A 173 14.49 3.84 21.20
C SER A 173 13.60 2.75 21.79
N GLN A 174 14.06 1.97 22.77
CA GLN A 174 13.31 0.87 23.37
C GLN A 174 11.90 1.27 23.86
N PRO A 175 11.70 2.34 24.67
CA PRO A 175 10.36 2.74 25.10
C PRO A 175 9.51 3.28 23.94
N VAL A 176 10.13 3.90 22.92
CA VAL A 176 9.41 4.36 21.73
C VAL A 176 8.90 3.18 20.92
N LEU A 177 9.75 2.19 20.64
CA LEU A 177 9.39 0.97 19.91
C LEU A 177 8.30 0.19 20.66
N LYS A 178 8.37 0.13 22.00
CA LYS A 178 7.33 -0.54 22.79
C LYS A 178 5.96 0.16 22.68
N LYS A 179 5.92 1.49 22.62
CA LYS A 179 4.68 2.26 22.43
C LYS A 179 4.18 2.23 20.99
N MET A 180 5.12 2.27 20.04
CA MET A 180 4.83 2.24 18.60
C MET A 180 4.47 0.84 18.10
N SER A 181 4.72 -0.23 18.86
CA SER A 181 4.36 -1.61 18.46
C SER A 181 2.88 -1.73 18.08
N PHE A 182 2.00 -1.09 18.86
CA PHE A 182 0.57 -1.02 18.56
C PHE A 182 0.30 -0.29 17.24
N VAL A 183 0.99 0.83 16.99
CA VAL A 183 0.90 1.58 15.73
C VAL A 183 1.40 0.73 14.55
N LEU A 184 2.48 -0.04 14.72
CA LEU A 184 3.01 -0.92 13.68
C LEU A 184 2.02 -2.02 13.30
N ILE A 185 1.33 -2.60 14.28
CA ILE A 185 0.27 -3.60 14.04
C ILE A 185 -0.89 -2.97 13.29
N LEU A 186 -1.34 -1.78 13.71
CA LEU A 186 -2.40 -1.06 13.00
C LEU A 186 -2.00 -0.71 11.56
N GLN A 187 -0.76 -0.30 11.33
CA GLN A 187 -0.26 -0.02 9.98
C GLN A 187 -0.18 -1.27 9.12
N ALA A 188 0.20 -2.42 9.70
CA ALA A 188 0.16 -3.70 9.00
C ALA A 188 -1.27 -4.07 8.58
N MET A 189 -2.20 -3.99 9.53
CA MET A 189 -3.63 -4.29 9.29
C MET A 189 -4.23 -3.35 8.26
N PHE A 190 -3.91 -2.06 8.33
CA PHE A 190 -4.41 -1.06 7.37
C PHE A 190 -3.84 -1.30 5.97
N GLY A 191 -2.54 -1.61 5.86
CA GLY A 191 -1.90 -1.97 4.60
C GLY A 191 -2.50 -3.24 3.98
N VAL A 192 -2.75 -4.27 4.79
CA VAL A 192 -3.45 -5.50 4.38
C VAL A 192 -4.88 -5.20 3.93
N TYR A 193 -5.62 -4.38 4.68
CA TYR A 193 -6.99 -4.04 4.36
C TYR A 193 -7.10 -3.29 3.02
N ILE A 194 -6.32 -2.23 2.83
CA ILE A 194 -6.36 -1.42 1.60
C ILE A 194 -5.95 -2.26 0.39
N SER A 195 -4.87 -3.03 0.49
CA SER A 195 -4.42 -3.90 -0.61
C SER A 195 -5.39 -5.02 -0.94
N SER A 196 -6.04 -5.62 0.06
CA SER A 196 -7.12 -6.59 -0.15
C SER A 196 -8.29 -5.96 -0.91
N ARG A 197 -8.74 -4.77 -0.49
CA ARG A 197 -9.81 -4.03 -1.19
C ARG A 197 -9.41 -3.66 -2.62
N HIS A 198 -8.17 -3.22 -2.84
CA HIS A 198 -7.65 -2.94 -4.18
C HIS A 198 -7.65 -4.17 -5.07
N TYR A 199 -7.30 -5.34 -4.51
CA TYR A 199 -7.31 -6.60 -5.24
C TYR A 199 -8.73 -7.08 -5.55
N THR A 200 -9.68 -6.97 -4.62
CA THR A 200 -11.10 -7.30 -4.91
C THR A 200 -11.66 -6.43 -6.04
N ILE A 201 -11.37 -5.13 -6.00
CA ILE A 201 -11.77 -4.21 -7.07
C ILE A 201 -11.10 -4.61 -8.38
N TYR A 202 -9.80 -4.93 -8.37
CA TYR A 202 -9.08 -5.43 -9.54
C TYR A 202 -9.76 -6.66 -10.16
N GLU A 203 -10.16 -7.65 -9.36
CA GLU A 203 -10.89 -8.83 -9.85
C GLU A 203 -12.26 -8.47 -10.42
N GLN A 204 -12.97 -7.49 -9.84
CA GLN A 204 -14.22 -6.99 -10.42
C GLN A 204 -13.97 -6.33 -11.78
N MET A 205 -12.87 -5.57 -11.94
CA MET A 205 -12.52 -4.96 -13.24
C MET A 205 -12.29 -6.02 -14.32
N LEU A 206 -11.63 -7.13 -13.97
CA LEU A 206 -11.35 -8.23 -14.90
C LEU A 206 -12.63 -8.96 -15.34
N LYS A 207 -13.65 -9.00 -14.48
CA LYS A 207 -14.95 -9.64 -14.76
C LYS A 207 -15.92 -8.78 -15.57
N LEU A 208 -15.59 -7.50 -15.82
CA LEU A 208 -16.49 -6.64 -16.58
C LEU A 208 -16.70 -7.18 -18.01
N PRO A 209 -17.93 -7.09 -18.57
CA PRO A 209 -18.22 -7.55 -19.92
C PRO A 209 -17.57 -6.64 -20.97
N PRO A 210 -17.12 -7.17 -22.13
CA PRO A 210 -16.54 -6.39 -23.22
C PRO A 210 -17.24 -5.05 -23.50
N PRO A 211 -16.50 -4.01 -23.91
CA PRO A 211 -17.12 -2.75 -24.30
C PRO A 211 -18.13 -2.97 -25.43
N GLY A 212 -19.40 -2.65 -25.18
CA GLY A 212 -20.51 -2.81 -26.12
C GLY A 212 -21.53 -3.91 -25.75
N THR A 213 -21.40 -4.57 -24.60
CA THR A 213 -22.38 -5.53 -24.07
C THR A 213 -23.17 -4.93 -22.91
N ASP A 214 -23.93 -3.87 -23.19
CA ASP A 214 -24.83 -3.28 -22.21
C ASP A 214 -26.25 -3.81 -22.48
N LEU A 215 -26.74 -4.71 -21.62
CA LEU A 215 -28.15 -4.90 -21.23
C LEU A 215 -29.24 -4.93 -22.33
N GLU A 216 -29.08 -5.69 -23.40
CA GLU A 216 -30.21 -6.11 -24.24
C GLU A 216 -30.47 -7.60 -24.01
N GLU A 217 -31.40 -7.90 -23.09
CA GLU A 217 -32.22 -9.12 -22.95
C GLU A 217 -32.61 -9.36 -21.48
N LEU A 218 -33.56 -8.56 -21.00
CA LEU A 218 -34.56 -9.04 -20.05
C LEU A 218 -35.89 -8.97 -20.79
N PRO A 219 -36.42 -10.07 -21.36
CA PRO A 219 -37.80 -10.09 -21.82
C PRO A 219 -38.73 -9.98 -20.61
N GLU A 220 -39.75 -9.13 -20.77
CA GLU A 220 -40.80 -8.80 -19.79
C GLU A 220 -41.54 -10.02 -19.21
#